data_AF-G9MJU1-F1
#
_entry.id   AF-G9MJU1-F1
#
_cell.length_a   1.000
_cell.length_b   1.000
_cell.length_c   1.000
_cell.angle_alpha   90.00
_cell.angle_beta   90.00
_cell.angle_gamma   90.00
#
_symmetry.space_group_name_H-M   'P 1'
#
loop_
_entity.id
_entity.type
_entity.pdbx_description
1 polymer ?
#
loop_
_entity_poly.entity_id
_entity_poly.type
_entity_poly.pdbx_seq_one_letter_code
_entity_poly.pdbx_strand_id
1 'polypeptide(L)'
;EFFDFSNLDLICPINPEEISNRWLNAYIPIPGQSVKNYPPTVAAFIYRLLKSYTGMAVHGRGFPPFVHTSQLTAVSPNPQLSSCLSIVRICDKPLPGSENATAEIVQREMNNLYEQRDTYDHLALLSAFQAFLMYTMVLFFRLSQGLNPFLRQAMMNLQEFACVTARQGLMCLSEQQHTRPKWESWIIAEASRRTLFTMYLFDSVLSSEDGLPTFLGIELEGLPAVANKTLWFAQTRRDWETAYNIHLAAWDEGSLRINELWPIPEGLDESIVAKRRRRVDSWLEDLDEFGTMLYAVTSCTHG
;
A
#
# COMPACT_ATOMS: atom_id res chain seq x y z
N GLU A 1 -16.48 19.26 6.26
CA GLU A 1 -17.37 18.48 5.37
C GLU A 1 -17.45 17.06 5.90
N PHE A 2 -18.54 16.34 5.63
CA PHE A 2 -18.70 14.96 6.06
C PHE A 2 -18.48 14.02 4.88
N PHE A 3 -17.70 12.96 5.09
CA PHE A 3 -17.47 11.92 4.09
C PHE A 3 -18.50 10.79 4.25
N ASP A 4 -19.07 10.35 3.13
CA ASP A 4 -19.98 9.21 3.07
C ASP A 4 -19.37 8.09 2.21
N PHE A 5 -18.97 6.99 2.87
CA PHE A 5 -18.32 5.84 2.24
C PHE A 5 -19.29 4.68 1.95
N SER A 6 -20.60 4.86 2.09
CA SER A 6 -21.56 3.75 1.91
C SER A 6 -21.78 3.33 0.46
N ASN A 7 -21.58 4.25 -0.51
CA ASN A 7 -21.85 4.01 -1.94
C ASN A 7 -20.64 4.36 -2.81
N LEU A 8 -19.67 3.46 -2.82
CA LEU A 8 -18.43 3.59 -3.60
C LEU A 8 -18.60 3.00 -5.00
N ASP A 9 -17.92 3.62 -5.96
CA ASP A 9 -17.93 3.22 -7.38
C ASP A 9 -16.52 2.78 -7.78
N LEU A 10 -16.22 1.52 -7.47
CA LEU A 10 -14.89 0.93 -7.56
C LEU A 10 -14.89 -0.30 -8.46
N ILE A 11 -13.77 -0.52 -9.13
CA ILE A 11 -13.50 -1.67 -9.98
C ILE A 11 -12.13 -2.28 -9.62
N CYS A 12 -11.99 -3.58 -9.85
CA CYS A 12 -10.69 -4.26 -9.80
C CYS A 12 -10.22 -4.54 -11.24
N PRO A 13 -9.22 -3.81 -11.76
CA PRO A 13 -8.76 -3.99 -13.14
C PRO A 13 -7.74 -5.14 -13.28
N ILE A 14 -7.39 -5.82 -12.19
CA ILE A 14 -6.43 -6.93 -12.13
C ILE A 14 -7.10 -8.19 -11.60
N ASN A 15 -6.38 -9.32 -11.64
CA ASN A 15 -6.80 -10.59 -11.06
C ASN A 15 -6.39 -10.66 -9.57
N PRO A 16 -7.30 -10.43 -8.60
CA PRO A 16 -6.91 -10.35 -7.19
C PRO A 16 -6.43 -11.68 -6.62
N GLU A 17 -6.82 -12.81 -7.20
CA GLU A 17 -6.36 -14.16 -6.82
C GLU A 17 -4.85 -14.36 -7.04
N GLU A 18 -4.22 -13.58 -7.92
CA GLU A 18 -2.77 -13.63 -8.11
C GLU A 18 -2.01 -12.99 -6.93
N ILE A 19 -2.65 -12.07 -6.18
CA ILE A 19 -2.07 -11.44 -5.00
C ILE A 19 -1.94 -12.46 -3.85
N SER A 20 -2.97 -13.28 -3.62
CA SER A 20 -2.98 -14.25 -2.51
C SER A 20 -2.04 -15.44 -2.71
N ASN A 21 -1.66 -15.72 -3.96
CA ASN A 21 -0.73 -16.80 -4.31
C ASN A 21 0.73 -16.34 -4.38
N ARG A 22 1.00 -15.04 -4.22
CA ARG A 22 2.32 -14.45 -4.44
C ARG A 22 3.41 -15.06 -3.55
N TRP A 23 3.10 -15.37 -2.29
CA TRP A 23 4.06 -15.98 -1.36
C TRP A 23 4.66 -17.29 -1.90
N LEU A 24 3.94 -18.01 -2.79
CA LEU A 24 4.43 -19.24 -3.42
C LEU A 24 5.64 -18.98 -4.32
N ASN A 25 5.77 -17.79 -4.92
CA ASN A 25 6.86 -17.46 -5.84
C ASN A 25 8.25 -17.60 -5.19
N ALA A 26 8.34 -17.35 -3.87
CA ALA A 26 9.58 -17.51 -3.12
C ALA A 26 10.04 -18.97 -3.01
N TYR A 27 9.12 -19.93 -3.15
CA TYR A 27 9.37 -21.37 -2.95
C TYR A 27 9.25 -22.18 -4.24
N ILE A 28 8.44 -21.72 -5.20
CA ILE A 28 8.12 -22.40 -6.45
C ILE A 28 8.40 -21.43 -7.60
N PRO A 29 9.38 -21.71 -8.47
CA PRO A 29 9.62 -20.89 -9.66
C PRO A 29 8.40 -20.92 -10.59
N ILE A 30 7.67 -19.81 -10.68
CA ILE A 30 6.54 -19.67 -11.60
C ILE A 30 7.03 -19.07 -12.93
N PRO A 31 6.74 -19.69 -14.09
CA PRO A 31 7.11 -19.13 -15.39
C PRO A 31 6.58 -17.71 -15.59
N GLY A 32 7.41 -16.81 -16.16
CA GLY A 32 7.04 -15.42 -16.43
C GLY A 32 7.31 -14.43 -15.29
N GLN A 33 7.68 -14.91 -14.10
CA GLN A 33 8.11 -14.06 -13.00
C GLN A 33 9.49 -13.42 -13.28
N SER A 34 9.60 -12.13 -13.02
CA SER A 34 10.86 -11.39 -13.12
C SER A 34 11.44 -11.17 -11.73
N VAL A 35 12.67 -11.62 -11.49
CA VAL A 35 13.35 -11.37 -10.20
C VAL A 35 13.67 -9.89 -10.07
N LYS A 36 13.32 -9.30 -8.93
CA LYS A 36 13.77 -7.97 -8.51
C LYS A 36 15.16 -8.12 -7.90
N ASN A 37 16.15 -7.48 -8.50
CA ASN A 37 17.50 -7.45 -7.96
C ASN A 37 17.67 -6.16 -7.18
N TYR A 38 17.25 -6.14 -5.91
CA TYR A 38 17.54 -4.99 -5.05
C TYR A 38 19.02 -4.97 -4.67
N PRO A 39 19.77 -3.89 -4.97
CA PRO A 39 21.04 -3.65 -4.30
C PRO A 39 20.83 -3.66 -2.78
N PRO A 40 21.79 -4.16 -1.97
CA PRO A 40 21.66 -4.17 -0.51
C PRO A 40 21.37 -2.80 0.10
N THR A 41 21.86 -1.73 -0.54
CA THR A 41 21.58 -0.34 -0.15
C THR A 41 20.11 0.04 -0.31
N VAL A 42 19.44 -0.46 -1.35
CA VAL A 42 18.01 -0.22 -1.60
C VAL A 42 17.16 -1.02 -0.61
N ALA A 43 17.51 -2.29 -0.36
CA ALA A 43 16.83 -3.08 0.68
C ALA A 43 16.92 -2.40 2.06
N ALA A 44 18.11 -1.92 2.43
CA ALA A 44 18.31 -1.16 3.67
C ALA A 44 17.55 0.17 3.70
N PHE A 45 17.40 0.84 2.55
CA PHE A 45 16.59 2.05 2.41
C PHE A 45 15.10 1.76 2.67
N ILE A 46 14.53 0.73 2.02
CA ILE A 46 13.14 0.30 2.24
C ILE A 46 12.92 -0.08 3.71
N TYR A 47 13.82 -0.88 4.29
CA TYR A 47 13.77 -1.29 5.69
C TYR A 47 13.65 -0.06 6.62
N ARG A 48 14.52 0.93 6.45
CA ARG A 48 14.55 2.13 7.32
C ARG A 48 13.30 2.97 7.17
N LEU A 49 12.80 3.12 5.95
CA LEU A 49 11.59 3.87 5.68
C LEU A 49 10.36 3.20 6.30
N LEU A 50 10.16 1.90 6.07
CA LEU A 50 9.04 1.17 6.66
C LEU A 50 9.13 1.15 8.20
N LYS A 51 10.34 0.99 8.76
CA LYS A 51 10.57 1.15 10.20
C LYS A 51 10.18 2.54 10.70
N SER A 52 10.40 3.58 9.91
CA SER A 52 9.98 4.95 10.25
C SER A 52 8.46 5.10 10.27
N TYR A 53 7.73 4.47 9.34
CA TYR A 53 6.26 4.48 9.33
C TYR A 53 5.70 3.79 10.58
N THR A 54 6.29 2.66 10.98
CA THR A 54 5.97 2.02 12.27
C THR A 54 6.23 2.96 13.44
N GLY A 55 7.39 3.63 13.45
CA GLY A 55 7.74 4.62 14.45
C GLY A 55 6.74 5.78 14.53
N MET A 56 6.30 6.33 13.40
CA MET A 56 5.31 7.41 13.36
C MET A 56 4.02 7.06 14.11
N ALA A 57 3.47 5.87 13.85
CA ALA A 57 2.25 5.40 14.49
C ALA A 57 2.46 5.12 15.99
N VAL A 58 3.53 4.41 16.33
CA VAL A 58 3.89 4.03 17.70
C VAL A 58 4.14 5.27 18.57
N HIS A 59 4.83 6.28 18.04
CA HIS A 59 5.14 7.53 18.73
C HIS A 59 3.99 8.54 18.73
N GLY A 60 2.87 8.24 18.06
CA GLY A 60 1.75 9.17 17.92
C GLY A 60 2.10 10.45 17.17
N ARG A 61 3.10 10.43 16.28
CA ARG A 61 3.53 11.59 15.47
C ARG A 61 2.69 11.80 14.22
N GLY A 62 1.82 10.85 13.90
CA GLY A 62 0.98 10.86 12.71
C GLY A 62 0.56 9.44 12.35
N PHE A 63 0.10 9.28 11.12
CA PHE A 63 -0.24 7.98 10.53
C PHE A 63 0.66 7.73 9.32
N PRO A 64 0.93 6.45 8.99
CA PRO A 64 1.68 6.10 7.80
C PRO A 64 1.03 6.64 6.51
N PRO A 65 1.82 6.93 5.46
CA PRO A 65 1.33 7.57 4.22
C PRO A 65 0.47 6.67 3.32
N PHE A 66 0.07 5.50 3.82
CA PHE A 66 -0.94 4.63 3.21
C PHE A 66 -2.32 4.74 3.87
N VAL A 67 -2.46 5.51 4.96
CA VAL A 67 -3.73 5.84 5.60
C VAL A 67 -4.11 7.26 5.23
N HIS A 68 -5.32 7.49 4.72
CA HIS A 68 -5.79 8.82 4.39
C HIS A 68 -6.45 9.50 5.60
N THR A 69 -6.27 10.81 5.78
CA THR A 69 -6.81 11.57 6.92
C THR A 69 -8.32 11.41 7.07
N SER A 70 -9.06 11.35 5.96
CA SER A 70 -10.53 11.21 5.99
C SER A 70 -11.01 9.89 6.61
N GLN A 71 -10.18 8.84 6.61
CA GLN A 71 -10.51 7.57 7.27
C GLN A 71 -10.51 7.71 8.81
N LEU A 72 -9.86 8.76 9.33
CA LEU A 72 -9.78 9.08 10.76
C LEU A 72 -10.81 10.14 11.18
N THR A 73 -11.27 10.98 10.25
CA THR A 73 -12.24 12.05 10.50
C THR A 73 -13.65 11.72 9.99
N ALA A 74 -13.89 10.48 9.56
CA ALA A 74 -15.20 10.03 9.10
C ALA A 74 -16.26 10.16 10.20
N VAL A 75 -17.52 10.35 9.80
CA VAL A 75 -18.67 10.46 10.73
C VAL A 75 -18.83 9.17 11.54
N SER A 76 -18.62 8.04 10.87
CA SER A 76 -18.67 6.72 11.49
C SER A 76 -17.34 6.44 12.18
N PRO A 77 -17.36 5.92 13.41
CA PRO A 77 -16.16 5.40 14.04
C PRO A 77 -15.53 4.34 13.13
N ASN A 78 -14.22 4.44 12.93
CA ASN A 78 -13.41 3.41 12.29
C ASN A 78 -12.68 2.62 13.39
N PRO A 79 -13.32 1.58 13.97
CA PRO A 79 -12.77 0.89 15.13
C PRO A 79 -11.44 0.20 14.80
N GLN A 80 -11.25 -0.29 13.58
CA GLN A 80 -10.03 -1.01 13.19
C GLN A 80 -8.78 -0.13 13.31
N LEU A 81 -8.81 1.07 12.72
CA LEU A 81 -7.68 2.00 12.81
C LEU A 81 -7.53 2.62 14.20
N SER A 82 -8.63 2.99 14.86
CA SER A 82 -8.56 3.61 16.19
C SER A 82 -8.05 2.65 17.29
N SER A 83 -8.49 1.40 17.28
CA SER A 83 -7.94 0.33 18.12
C SER A 83 -6.48 0.08 17.79
N CYS A 84 -6.12 0.01 16.51
CA CYS A 84 -4.73 -0.15 16.07
C CYS A 84 -3.83 0.94 16.63
N LEU A 85 -4.18 2.21 16.41
CA LEU A 85 -3.40 3.34 16.91
C LEU A 85 -3.28 3.32 18.45
N SER A 86 -4.29 2.83 19.16
CA SER A 86 -4.24 2.69 20.61
C SER A 86 -3.29 1.57 21.07
N ILE A 87 -3.34 0.41 20.42
CA ILE A 87 -2.51 -0.75 20.76
C ILE A 87 -1.05 -0.52 20.37
N VAL A 88 -0.77 0.02 19.19
CA VAL A 88 0.62 0.27 18.75
C VAL A 88 1.34 1.30 19.62
N ARG A 89 0.61 2.23 20.26
CA ARG A 89 1.21 3.19 21.23
C ARG A 89 1.77 2.50 22.46
N ILE A 90 1.18 1.39 22.90
CA ILE A 90 1.70 0.58 24.02
C ILE A 90 3.08 -0.01 23.66
N CYS A 91 3.36 -0.17 22.35
CA CYS A 91 4.63 -0.69 21.83
C CYS A 91 5.75 0.37 21.74
N ASP A 92 5.55 1.61 22.22
CA ASP A 92 6.60 2.64 22.19
C ASP A 92 7.76 2.30 23.13
N LYS A 93 7.44 1.98 24.37
CA LYS A 93 8.42 1.62 25.40
C LYS A 93 7.91 0.40 26.14
N PRO A 94 7.94 -0.80 25.53
CA PRO A 94 7.66 -2.01 26.27
C PRO A 94 8.59 -2.05 27.49
N LEU A 95 8.03 -2.39 28.65
CA LEU A 95 8.84 -2.60 29.84
C LEU A 95 9.83 -3.73 29.53
N PRO A 96 11.10 -3.67 29.96
CA PRO A 96 12.05 -4.75 29.70
C PRO A 96 11.48 -6.10 30.16
N GLY A 97 11.33 -7.05 29.23
CA GLY A 97 10.72 -8.36 29.49
C GLY A 97 9.21 -8.46 29.21
N SER A 98 8.54 -7.35 28.87
CA SER A 98 7.11 -7.34 28.49
C SER A 98 6.88 -7.45 26.98
N GLU A 99 7.93 -7.61 26.17
CA GLU A 99 7.83 -7.65 24.70
C GLU A 99 6.95 -8.81 24.24
N ASN A 100 7.09 -9.99 24.87
CA ASN A 100 6.27 -11.17 24.56
C ASN A 100 4.79 -10.94 24.91
N ALA A 101 4.50 -10.39 26.10
CA ALA A 101 3.13 -10.05 26.49
C ALA A 101 2.52 -8.99 25.57
N THR A 102 3.31 -8.01 25.13
CA THR A 102 2.87 -6.99 24.16
C THR A 102 2.60 -7.62 22.80
N ALA A 103 3.46 -8.54 22.37
CA ALA A 103 3.28 -9.29 21.12
C ALA A 103 2.00 -10.14 21.18
N GLU A 104 1.71 -10.83 22.29
CA GLU A 104 0.47 -11.60 22.46
C GLU A 104 -0.80 -10.75 22.33
N ILE A 105 -0.78 -9.51 22.85
CA ILE A 105 -1.90 -8.55 22.68
C ILE A 105 -2.09 -8.20 21.20
N VAL A 106 -1.00 -7.88 20.51
CA VAL A 106 -1.03 -7.55 19.07
C VAL A 106 -1.51 -8.75 18.25
N GLN A 107 -0.98 -9.95 18.51
CA GLN A 107 -1.34 -11.18 17.81
C GLN A 107 -2.81 -11.54 18.00
N ARG A 108 -3.35 -11.37 19.22
CA ARG A 108 -4.77 -11.58 19.50
C ARG A 108 -5.65 -10.65 18.67
N GLU A 109 -5.28 -9.37 18.61
CA GLU A 109 -6.05 -8.41 17.83
C GLU A 109 -5.95 -8.66 16.31
N MET A 110 -4.79 -9.10 15.83
CA MET A 110 -4.63 -9.55 14.44
C MET A 110 -5.57 -10.72 14.13
N ASN A 111 -5.66 -11.72 15.00
CA ASN A 111 -6.58 -12.84 14.82
C ASN A 111 -8.04 -12.38 14.80
N ASN A 112 -8.44 -11.50 15.72
CA ASN A 112 -9.79 -10.91 15.74
C ASN A 112 -10.12 -10.20 14.41
N LEU A 113 -9.20 -9.36 13.91
CA LEU A 113 -9.39 -8.66 12.65
C LEU A 113 -9.58 -9.63 11.48
N TYR A 114 -8.78 -10.70 11.44
CA TYR A 114 -8.80 -11.69 10.38
C TYR A 114 -10.06 -12.55 10.39
N GLU A 115 -10.53 -12.98 11.56
CA GLU A 115 -11.75 -13.78 11.70
C GLU A 115 -13.00 -13.00 11.27
N GLN A 116 -13.04 -11.69 11.53
CA GLN A 116 -14.17 -10.83 11.20
C GLN A 116 -14.12 -10.26 9.79
N ARG A 117 -13.06 -10.53 9.01
CA ARG A 117 -12.81 -9.87 7.70
C ARG A 117 -13.97 -9.97 6.71
N ASP A 118 -14.68 -11.09 6.71
CA ASP A 118 -15.79 -11.37 5.78
C ASP A 118 -17.07 -10.57 6.13
N THR A 119 -17.09 -9.90 7.30
CA THR A 119 -18.22 -9.06 7.76
C THR A 119 -18.04 -7.57 7.48
N TYR A 120 -16.85 -7.17 7.04
CA TYR A 120 -16.50 -5.76 6.88
C TYR A 120 -17.06 -5.16 5.59
N ASP A 121 -17.54 -3.92 5.69
CA ASP A 121 -17.79 -3.07 4.52
C ASP A 121 -16.47 -2.58 3.90
N HIS A 122 -16.56 -1.80 2.82
CA HIS A 122 -15.38 -1.32 2.10
C HIS A 122 -14.38 -0.53 2.95
N LEU A 123 -14.88 0.40 3.77
CA LEU A 123 -14.04 1.23 4.60
C LEU A 123 -13.42 0.38 5.73
N ALA A 124 -14.23 -0.43 6.40
CA ALA A 124 -13.80 -1.30 7.48
C ALA A 124 -12.78 -2.34 7.00
N LEU A 125 -12.93 -2.88 5.79
CA LEU A 125 -12.00 -3.86 5.24
C LEU A 125 -10.64 -3.23 4.91
N LEU A 126 -10.62 -2.08 4.22
CA LEU A 126 -9.37 -1.34 3.98
C LEU A 126 -8.70 -0.95 5.30
N SER A 127 -9.50 -0.55 6.29
CA SER A 127 -9.00 -0.14 7.61
C SER A 127 -8.44 -1.32 8.40
N ALA A 128 -9.07 -2.49 8.30
CA ALA A 128 -8.54 -3.75 8.81
C ALA A 128 -7.22 -4.11 8.12
N PHE A 129 -7.13 -4.00 6.79
CA PHE A 129 -5.92 -4.27 6.03
C PHE A 129 -4.75 -3.35 6.46
N GLN A 130 -5.01 -2.05 6.57
CA GLN A 130 -4.04 -1.05 7.05
C GLN A 130 -3.61 -1.32 8.50
N ALA A 131 -4.56 -1.63 9.40
CA ALA A 131 -4.27 -1.97 10.78
C ALA A 131 -3.44 -3.25 10.89
N PHE A 132 -3.79 -4.28 10.12
CA PHE A 132 -3.07 -5.55 10.09
C PHE A 132 -1.64 -5.35 9.56
N LEU A 133 -1.46 -4.58 8.49
CA LEU A 133 -0.12 -4.22 7.98
C LEU A 133 0.71 -3.51 9.05
N MET A 134 0.13 -2.53 9.75
CA MET A 134 0.81 -1.83 10.85
C MET A 134 1.21 -2.79 11.97
N TYR A 135 0.33 -3.70 12.40
CA TYR A 135 0.64 -4.70 13.42
C TYR A 135 1.76 -5.64 13.00
N THR A 136 1.73 -6.14 11.75
CA THR A 136 2.81 -6.98 11.22
C THR A 136 4.15 -6.25 11.22
N MET A 137 4.15 -4.97 10.81
CA MET A 137 5.35 -4.13 10.88
C MET A 137 5.80 -3.86 12.33
N VAL A 138 4.90 -3.68 13.29
CA VAL A 138 5.24 -3.54 14.73
C VAL A 138 5.87 -4.82 15.27
N LEU A 139 5.30 -5.99 14.98
CA LEU A 139 5.85 -7.29 15.37
C LEU A 139 7.29 -7.44 14.88
N PHE A 140 7.53 -7.08 13.62
CA PHE A 140 8.84 -7.17 12.98
C PHE A 140 9.85 -6.11 13.50
N PHE A 141 9.53 -4.82 13.39
CA PHE A 141 10.48 -3.73 13.64
C PHE A 141 10.66 -3.33 15.11
N ARG A 142 9.69 -3.65 15.99
CA ARG A 142 9.66 -3.18 17.38
C ARG A 142 9.75 -4.32 18.39
N LEU A 143 8.98 -5.38 18.17
CA LEU A 143 8.88 -6.49 19.13
C LEU A 143 9.85 -7.64 18.81
N SER A 144 10.72 -7.46 17.80
CA SER A 144 11.76 -8.41 17.38
C SER A 144 11.22 -9.82 17.11
N GLN A 145 9.98 -9.94 16.63
CA GLN A 145 9.32 -11.22 16.33
C GLN A 145 9.62 -11.70 14.90
N GLY A 146 10.75 -11.27 14.31
CA GLY A 146 11.13 -11.57 12.92
C GLY A 146 11.23 -13.07 12.61
N LEU A 147 11.66 -13.87 13.59
CA LEU A 147 11.80 -15.33 13.46
C LEU A 147 10.58 -16.10 13.99
N ASN A 148 9.54 -15.41 14.46
CA ASN A 148 8.37 -16.05 15.05
C ASN A 148 7.52 -16.71 13.95
N PRO A 149 7.12 -18.00 14.09
CA PRO A 149 6.21 -18.66 13.15
C PRO A 149 4.91 -17.89 12.89
N PHE A 150 4.42 -17.15 13.88
CA PHE A 150 3.25 -16.28 13.73
C PHE A 150 3.44 -15.23 12.63
N LEU A 151 4.65 -14.66 12.47
CA LEU A 151 4.89 -13.64 11.45
C LEU A 151 4.66 -14.18 10.04
N ARG A 152 5.01 -15.45 9.78
CA ARG A 152 4.75 -16.11 8.50
C ARG A 152 3.25 -16.26 8.25
N GLN A 153 2.50 -16.71 9.26
CA GLN A 153 1.03 -16.79 9.17
C GLN A 153 0.41 -15.40 8.98
N ALA A 154 0.91 -14.39 9.68
CA ALA A 154 0.47 -13.01 9.53
C ALA A 154 0.69 -12.50 8.10
N MET A 155 1.83 -12.85 7.46
CA MET A 155 2.06 -12.48 6.06
C MET A 155 1.07 -13.14 5.10
N MET A 156 0.74 -14.43 5.30
CA MET A 156 -0.29 -15.10 4.50
C MET A 156 -1.66 -14.43 4.69
N ASN A 157 -2.03 -14.13 5.92
CA ASN A 157 -3.28 -13.44 6.24
C ASN A 157 -3.31 -12.02 5.65
N LEU A 158 -2.17 -11.34 5.62
CA LEU A 158 -2.01 -10.00 5.05
C LEU A 158 -2.18 -10.01 3.52
N GLN A 159 -1.67 -11.04 2.83
CA GLN A 159 -1.92 -11.24 1.39
C GLN A 159 -3.39 -11.58 1.10
N GLU A 160 -4.06 -12.32 1.98
CA GLU A 160 -5.51 -12.52 1.87
C GLU A 160 -6.28 -11.21 2.04
N PHE A 161 -5.94 -10.38 3.03
CA PHE A 161 -6.51 -9.02 3.17
C PHE A 161 -6.32 -8.19 1.91
N ALA A 162 -5.12 -8.24 1.30
CA ALA A 162 -4.84 -7.55 0.05
C ALA A 162 -5.73 -8.07 -1.09
N CYS A 163 -5.91 -9.39 -1.21
CA CYS A 163 -6.78 -10.02 -2.19
C CYS A 163 -8.25 -9.58 -2.02
N VAL A 164 -8.83 -9.71 -0.81
CA VAL A 164 -10.24 -9.35 -0.58
C VAL A 164 -10.47 -7.85 -0.71
N THR A 165 -9.51 -7.00 -0.32
CA THR A 165 -9.58 -5.55 -0.54
C THR A 165 -9.49 -5.21 -2.02
N ALA A 166 -8.61 -5.90 -2.76
CA ALA A 166 -8.49 -5.71 -4.20
C ALA A 166 -9.77 -6.11 -4.95
N ARG A 167 -10.42 -7.23 -4.57
CA ARG A 167 -11.73 -7.64 -5.12
C ARG A 167 -12.80 -6.56 -4.97
N GLN A 168 -12.77 -5.81 -3.88
CA GLN A 168 -13.67 -4.69 -3.64
C GLN A 168 -13.35 -3.44 -4.48
N GLY A 169 -12.16 -3.39 -5.07
CA GLY A 169 -11.76 -2.44 -6.10
C GLY A 169 -10.51 -1.63 -5.74
N LEU A 170 -9.69 -1.40 -6.76
CA LEU A 170 -8.42 -0.67 -6.70
C LEU A 170 -8.38 0.55 -7.61
N MET A 171 -9.47 0.86 -8.30
CA MET A 171 -9.63 2.01 -9.20
C MET A 171 -11.10 2.43 -9.19
N CYS A 172 -11.39 3.72 -9.42
CA CYS A 172 -12.77 4.16 -9.62
C CYS A 172 -13.25 3.86 -11.05
N LEU A 173 -14.53 3.54 -11.22
CA LEU A 173 -15.10 3.41 -12.57
C LEU A 173 -14.92 4.70 -13.41
N SER A 174 -15.08 5.87 -12.77
CA SER A 174 -14.87 7.16 -13.42
C SER A 174 -13.43 7.36 -13.90
N GLU A 175 -12.43 6.83 -13.18
CA GLU A 175 -11.02 6.88 -13.60
C GLU A 175 -10.82 6.10 -14.90
N GLN A 176 -11.45 4.93 -15.05
CA GLN A 176 -11.43 4.15 -16.29
C GLN A 176 -12.11 4.88 -17.45
N GLN A 177 -13.17 5.62 -17.17
CA GLN A 177 -13.93 6.41 -18.15
C GLN A 177 -13.31 7.79 -18.42
N HIS A 178 -12.16 8.10 -17.82
CA HIS A 178 -11.51 9.41 -17.91
C HIS A 178 -12.45 10.57 -17.50
N THR A 179 -13.18 10.37 -16.40
CA THR A 179 -14.07 11.36 -15.78
C THR A 179 -13.75 11.51 -14.30
N ARG A 180 -14.26 12.58 -13.67
CA ARG A 180 -13.99 12.85 -12.26
C ARG A 180 -14.78 11.90 -11.36
N PRO A 181 -14.12 11.09 -10.50
CA PRO A 181 -14.82 10.23 -9.54
C PRO A 181 -15.42 11.02 -8.39
N LYS A 182 -16.26 10.36 -7.60
CA LYS A 182 -16.58 10.82 -6.25
C LYS A 182 -15.31 10.79 -5.40
N TRP A 183 -15.10 11.82 -4.59
CA TRP A 183 -13.90 11.93 -3.76
C TRP A 183 -13.74 10.72 -2.82
N GLU A 184 -14.82 10.24 -2.22
CA GLU A 184 -14.82 9.07 -1.34
C GLU A 184 -14.35 7.80 -2.04
N SER A 185 -14.89 7.50 -3.23
CA SER A 185 -14.41 6.37 -4.05
C SER A 185 -12.93 6.51 -4.33
N TRP A 186 -12.48 7.71 -4.72
CA TRP A 186 -11.08 7.96 -5.03
C TRP A 186 -10.16 7.78 -3.83
N ILE A 187 -10.56 8.27 -2.65
CA ILE A 187 -9.81 8.09 -1.40
C ILE A 187 -9.60 6.60 -1.13
N ILE A 188 -10.67 5.80 -1.21
CA ILE A 188 -10.60 4.36 -0.93
C ILE A 188 -9.71 3.67 -1.96
N ALA A 189 -9.87 3.97 -3.26
CA ALA A 189 -9.04 3.39 -4.31
C ALA A 189 -7.55 3.72 -4.11
N GLU A 190 -7.23 4.98 -3.85
CA GLU A 190 -5.84 5.45 -3.67
C GLU A 190 -5.21 4.90 -2.39
N ALA A 191 -5.94 4.91 -1.27
CA ALA A 191 -5.47 4.36 0.00
C ALA A 191 -5.27 2.84 -0.09
N SER A 192 -6.15 2.11 -0.79
CA SER A 192 -5.97 0.68 -1.10
C SER A 192 -4.68 0.43 -1.89
N ARG A 193 -4.41 1.21 -2.95
CA ARG A 193 -3.19 1.09 -3.74
C ARG A 193 -1.93 1.39 -2.91
N ARG A 194 -1.93 2.47 -2.13
CA ARG A 194 -0.80 2.81 -1.24
C ARG A 194 -0.54 1.74 -0.20
N THR A 195 -1.59 1.14 0.37
CA THR A 195 -1.48 0.04 1.33
C THR A 195 -0.93 -1.22 0.66
N LEU A 196 -1.43 -1.56 -0.53
CA LEU A 196 -0.96 -2.68 -1.34
C LEU A 196 0.52 -2.54 -1.72
N PHE A 197 0.93 -1.37 -2.23
CA PHE A 197 2.34 -1.12 -2.57
C PHE A 197 3.23 -1.17 -1.33
N THR A 198 2.78 -0.66 -0.19
CA THR A 198 3.52 -0.76 1.08
C THR A 198 3.68 -2.23 1.52
N MET A 199 2.63 -3.04 1.40
CA MET A 199 2.70 -4.48 1.68
C MET A 199 3.75 -5.16 0.80
N TYR A 200 3.81 -4.85 -0.49
CA TYR A 200 4.80 -5.43 -1.42
C TYR A 200 6.25 -5.00 -1.10
N LEU A 201 6.44 -3.76 -0.64
CA LEU A 201 7.72 -3.29 -0.15
C LEU A 201 8.12 -4.02 1.14
N PHE A 202 7.16 -4.27 2.04
CA PHE A 202 7.40 -4.99 3.27
C PHE A 202 7.71 -6.47 3.04
N ASP A 203 6.99 -7.13 2.13
CA ASP A 203 7.27 -8.48 1.63
C ASP A 203 8.69 -8.58 1.05
N SER A 204 9.13 -7.55 0.33
CA SER A 204 10.50 -7.46 -0.18
C SER A 204 11.55 -7.38 0.95
N VAL A 205 11.26 -6.65 2.03
CA VAL A 205 12.15 -6.56 3.20
C VAL A 205 12.26 -7.91 3.89
N LEU A 206 11.13 -8.59 4.16
CA LEU A 206 11.15 -9.89 4.82
C LEU A 206 11.89 -10.95 3.99
N SER A 207 11.63 -10.99 2.67
CA SER A 207 12.33 -11.88 1.75
C SER A 207 13.84 -11.64 1.78
N SER A 208 14.27 -10.37 1.77
CA SER A 208 15.69 -10.00 1.85
C SER A 208 16.34 -10.44 3.16
N GLU A 209 15.64 -10.35 4.29
CA GLU A 209 16.16 -10.78 5.60
C GLU A 209 16.28 -12.30 5.72
N ASP A 210 15.36 -13.04 5.07
CA ASP A 210 15.39 -14.50 4.97
C ASP A 210 16.33 -15.03 3.86
N GLY A 211 16.96 -14.13 3.09
CA GLY A 211 17.83 -14.50 1.96
C GLY A 211 17.08 -15.11 0.76
N LEU A 212 15.77 -14.84 0.66
CA LEU A 212 14.88 -15.29 -0.40
C LEU A 212 14.84 -14.31 -1.58
N PRO A 213 14.62 -14.79 -2.81
CA PRO A 213 14.46 -13.93 -3.97
C PRO A 213 13.19 -13.10 -3.87
N THR A 214 13.28 -11.83 -4.28
CA THR A 214 12.12 -10.96 -4.46
C THR A 214 11.70 -10.93 -5.92
N PHE A 215 10.39 -10.90 -6.20
CA PHE A 215 9.85 -10.91 -7.57
C PHE A 215 9.11 -9.62 -7.91
N LEU A 216 9.02 -9.29 -9.21
CA LEU A 216 8.25 -8.15 -9.69
C LEU A 216 6.76 -8.37 -9.36
N GLY A 217 6.05 -7.29 -9.05
CA GLY A 217 4.61 -7.36 -8.81
C GLY A 217 3.85 -7.34 -10.13
N ILE A 218 4.11 -8.30 -11.03
CA ILE A 218 3.54 -8.30 -12.38
C ILE A 218 2.00 -8.39 -12.36
N GLU A 219 1.44 -9.04 -11.34
CA GLU A 219 0.00 -9.11 -11.09
C GLU A 219 -0.64 -7.73 -10.81
N LEU A 220 0.18 -6.72 -10.48
CA LEU A 220 -0.26 -5.34 -10.27
C LEU A 220 -0.23 -4.51 -11.56
N GLU A 221 0.12 -5.13 -12.69
CA GLU A 221 0.20 -4.46 -13.98
C GLU A 221 -1.12 -3.76 -14.32
N GLY A 222 -1.01 -2.53 -14.84
CA GLY A 222 -2.17 -1.77 -15.25
C GLY A 222 -2.81 -0.93 -14.15
N LEU A 223 -2.49 -1.14 -12.87
CA LEU A 223 -2.93 -0.26 -11.79
C LEU A 223 -2.35 1.15 -11.93
N PRO A 224 -3.07 2.21 -11.53
CA PRO A 224 -2.50 3.54 -11.39
C PRO A 224 -1.31 3.53 -10.44
N ALA A 225 -0.26 4.27 -10.79
CA ALA A 225 0.71 4.73 -9.82
C ALA A 225 0.03 5.65 -8.79
N VAL A 226 0.70 5.92 -7.67
CA VAL A 226 0.13 6.81 -6.66
C VAL A 226 -0.10 8.21 -7.20
N ALA A 227 -1.16 8.84 -6.72
CA ALA A 227 -1.55 10.16 -7.16
C ALA A 227 -0.61 11.26 -6.65
N ASN A 228 -0.75 12.44 -7.25
CA ASN A 228 -0.01 13.64 -6.85
C ASN A 228 -0.38 14.10 -5.43
N LYS A 229 0.53 14.86 -4.81
CA LYS A 229 0.40 15.35 -3.43
C LYS A 229 -0.80 16.29 -3.28
N THR A 230 -1.12 17.07 -4.31
CA THR A 230 -2.21 18.03 -4.29
C THR A 230 -3.56 17.35 -4.10
N LEU A 231 -3.77 16.22 -4.78
CA LEU A 231 -4.97 15.39 -4.62
C LEU A 231 -4.99 14.65 -3.27
N TRP A 232 -3.86 14.04 -2.88
CA TRP A 232 -3.78 13.24 -1.65
C TRP A 232 -3.95 14.07 -0.37
N PHE A 233 -3.46 15.30 -0.35
CA PHE A 233 -3.53 16.18 0.82
C PHE A 233 -4.66 17.22 0.76
N ALA A 234 -5.57 17.13 -0.22
CA ALA A 234 -6.70 18.04 -0.31
C ALA A 234 -7.55 18.03 0.98
N GLN A 235 -7.84 19.22 1.51
CA GLN A 235 -8.55 19.36 2.80
C GLN A 235 -10.06 19.55 2.64
N THR A 236 -10.50 20.00 1.46
CA THR A 236 -11.92 20.23 1.14
C THR A 236 -12.28 19.63 -0.21
N ARG A 237 -13.56 19.32 -0.39
CA ARG A 237 -14.06 18.73 -1.64
C ARG A 237 -13.85 19.68 -2.80
N ARG A 238 -14.05 20.97 -2.56
CA ARG A 238 -13.82 22.02 -3.56
C ARG A 238 -12.36 22.00 -4.05
N ASP A 239 -11.40 21.93 -3.12
CA ASP A 239 -9.98 21.92 -3.47
C ASP A 239 -9.64 20.65 -4.24
N TRP A 240 -10.13 19.49 -3.77
CA TRP A 240 -9.92 18.22 -4.45
C TRP A 240 -10.53 18.19 -5.84
N GLU A 241 -11.78 18.64 -6.00
CA GLU A 241 -12.47 18.70 -7.30
C GLU A 241 -11.76 19.62 -8.29
N THR A 242 -11.23 20.74 -7.82
CA THR A 242 -10.46 21.69 -8.63
C THR A 242 -9.16 21.04 -9.09
N ALA A 243 -8.41 20.44 -8.16
CA ALA A 243 -7.16 19.74 -8.46
C ALA A 243 -7.40 18.55 -9.41
N TYR A 244 -8.50 17.82 -9.25
CA TYR A 244 -8.82 16.68 -10.11
C TYR A 244 -9.19 17.10 -11.53
N ASN A 245 -9.88 18.23 -11.70
CA ASN A 245 -10.15 18.77 -13.03
C ASN A 245 -8.85 19.18 -13.75
N ILE A 246 -7.90 19.76 -13.02
CA ILE A 246 -6.56 20.08 -13.56
C ILE A 246 -5.83 18.79 -13.94
N HIS A 247 -5.88 17.77 -13.07
CA HIS A 247 -5.30 16.45 -13.34
C HIS A 247 -5.88 15.82 -14.61
N LEU A 248 -7.21 15.81 -14.78
CA LEU A 248 -7.85 15.28 -16.00
C LEU A 248 -7.39 16.01 -17.26
N ALA A 249 -7.26 17.34 -17.20
CA ALA A 249 -6.78 18.13 -18.35
C ALA A 249 -5.31 17.87 -18.69
N ALA A 250 -4.48 17.56 -17.68
CA ALA A 250 -3.06 17.28 -17.86
C ALA A 250 -2.75 15.84 -18.29
N TRP A 251 -3.63 14.89 -17.98
CA TRP A 251 -3.45 13.44 -18.18
C TRP A 251 -4.45 12.86 -19.17
N ASP A 252 -4.45 13.37 -20.42
CA ASP A 252 -5.39 13.01 -21.50
C ASP A 252 -5.48 11.51 -21.84
N GLU A 253 -4.38 10.77 -21.66
CA GLU A 253 -4.31 9.32 -21.85
C GLU A 253 -4.50 8.52 -20.55
N GLY A 254 -5.00 9.16 -19.50
CA GLY A 254 -5.15 8.60 -18.16
C GLY A 254 -3.87 8.67 -17.33
N SER A 255 -4.04 8.50 -16.02
CA SER A 255 -2.97 8.56 -15.02
C SER A 255 -1.82 7.59 -15.32
N LEU A 256 -0.62 7.93 -14.83
CA LEU A 256 0.54 7.03 -14.88
C LEU A 256 0.19 5.66 -14.29
N ARG A 257 0.58 4.57 -14.94
CA ARG A 257 0.40 3.20 -14.45
C ARG A 257 1.66 2.71 -13.74
N ILE A 258 1.51 1.85 -12.74
CA ILE A 258 2.63 1.35 -11.93
C ILE A 258 3.67 0.60 -12.77
N ASN A 259 3.24 -0.09 -13.83
CA ASN A 259 4.13 -0.78 -14.76
C ASN A 259 4.96 0.18 -15.63
N GLU A 260 4.57 1.45 -15.75
CA GLU A 260 5.39 2.48 -16.38
C GLU A 260 6.63 2.84 -15.54
N LEU A 261 6.71 2.41 -14.27
CA LEU A 261 7.88 2.58 -13.39
C LEU A 261 8.84 1.37 -13.37
N TRP A 262 8.48 0.26 -14.01
CA TRP A 262 9.30 -0.96 -14.08
C TRP A 262 10.43 -0.84 -15.13
N PRO A 263 11.25 -1.86 -15.41
CA PRO A 263 12.19 -1.81 -16.51
C PRO A 263 11.50 -1.51 -17.83
N ILE A 264 12.25 -0.93 -18.76
CA ILE A 264 11.82 -0.81 -20.15
C ILE A 264 12.13 -2.14 -20.83
N PRO A 265 11.13 -2.89 -21.33
CA PRO A 265 11.36 -4.07 -22.14
C PRO A 265 12.33 -3.81 -23.29
N GLU A 266 13.21 -4.78 -23.57
CA GLU A 266 14.09 -4.75 -24.74
C GLU A 266 13.26 -4.73 -26.04
N GLY A 267 13.73 -3.98 -27.04
CA GLY A 267 13.08 -3.91 -28.36
C GLY A 267 11.83 -3.04 -28.44
N LEU A 268 11.48 -2.28 -27.38
CA LEU A 268 10.48 -1.23 -27.48
C LEU A 268 10.93 -0.09 -28.40
N ASP A 269 9.99 0.40 -29.20
CA ASP A 269 10.23 1.54 -30.10
C ASP A 269 10.66 2.79 -29.32
N GLU A 270 11.64 3.53 -29.84
CA GLU A 270 12.20 4.71 -29.18
C GLU A 270 11.15 5.78 -28.90
N SER A 271 10.11 5.90 -29.74
CA SER A 271 9.04 6.88 -29.52
C SER A 271 8.15 6.49 -28.33
N ILE A 272 7.92 5.18 -28.11
CA ILE A 272 7.18 4.66 -26.96
C ILE A 272 8.00 4.87 -25.68
N VAL A 273 9.31 4.58 -25.75
CA VAL A 273 10.23 4.82 -24.63
C VAL A 273 10.27 6.31 -24.25
N ALA A 274 10.42 7.21 -25.23
CA ALA A 274 10.42 8.65 -25.01
C ALA A 274 9.10 9.14 -24.42
N LYS A 275 7.96 8.62 -24.90
CA LYS A 275 6.63 8.93 -24.36
C LYS A 275 6.50 8.49 -22.90
N ARG A 276 6.90 7.26 -22.58
CA ARG A 276 6.88 6.72 -21.21
C ARG A 276 7.74 7.56 -20.27
N ARG A 277 8.96 7.93 -20.70
CA ARG A 277 9.85 8.81 -19.91
C ARG A 277 9.21 10.16 -19.62
N ARG A 278 8.64 10.83 -20.64
CA ARG A 278 7.92 12.09 -20.45
C ARG A 278 6.77 11.98 -19.45
N ARG A 279 5.97 10.90 -19.52
CA ARG A 279 4.89 10.66 -18.56
C ARG A 279 5.44 10.49 -17.13
N VAL A 280 6.54 9.75 -16.97
CA VAL A 280 7.22 9.61 -15.67
C VAL A 280 7.75 10.96 -15.17
N ASP A 281 8.39 11.75 -16.04
CA ASP A 281 8.90 13.09 -15.71
C ASP A 281 7.76 13.99 -15.21
N SER A 282 6.63 14.05 -15.93
CA SER A 282 5.46 14.83 -15.51
C SER A 282 4.83 14.32 -14.22
N TRP A 283 4.86 13.01 -13.95
CA TRP A 283 4.40 12.46 -12.68
C TRP A 283 5.30 12.87 -11.51
N LEU A 284 6.62 12.93 -11.71
CA LEU A 284 7.60 13.34 -10.71
C LEU A 284 7.47 14.81 -10.28
N GLU A 285 6.83 15.67 -11.09
CA GLU A 285 6.69 17.10 -10.82
C GLU A 285 5.85 17.42 -9.57
N ASP A 286 4.93 16.54 -9.15
CA ASP A 286 4.01 16.80 -8.04
C ASP A 286 3.80 15.61 -7.07
N LEU A 287 4.87 14.90 -6.72
CA LEU A 287 4.78 13.79 -5.76
C LEU A 287 4.87 14.22 -4.31
N ASP A 288 4.25 13.40 -3.45
CA ASP A 288 4.53 13.38 -2.04
C ASP A 288 5.77 12.50 -1.73
N GLU A 289 6.11 12.40 -0.46
CA GLU A 289 7.23 11.59 0.00
C GLU A 289 7.04 10.10 -0.32
N PHE A 290 5.80 9.61 -0.36
CA PHE A 290 5.49 8.22 -0.69
C PHE A 290 5.75 7.93 -2.18
N GLY A 291 5.27 8.79 -3.08
CA GLY A 291 5.52 8.67 -4.52
C GLY A 291 7.00 8.76 -4.84
N THR A 292 7.71 9.70 -4.22
CA THR A 292 9.17 9.85 -4.39
C THR A 292 9.91 8.59 -3.96
N MET A 293 9.51 8.01 -2.82
CA MET A 293 10.09 6.76 -2.35
C MET A 293 9.78 5.60 -3.30
N LEU A 294 8.54 5.48 -3.77
CA LEU A 294 8.15 4.43 -4.71
C LEU A 294 9.01 4.48 -5.97
N TYR A 295 9.21 5.69 -6.52
CA TYR A 295 10.10 5.90 -7.66
C TYR A 295 11.56 5.51 -7.38
N ALA A 296 12.10 5.94 -6.24
CA ALA A 296 13.48 5.63 -5.86
C ALA A 296 13.69 4.11 -5.76
N VAL A 297 12.71 3.38 -5.22
CA VAL A 297 12.77 1.91 -5.15
C VAL A 297 12.66 1.29 -6.54
N THR A 298 11.64 1.67 -7.33
CA THR A 298 11.40 1.05 -8.65
C THR A 298 12.52 1.32 -9.64
N SER A 299 13.07 2.54 -9.65
CA SER A 299 14.22 2.91 -10.49
C SER A 299 15.50 2.12 -10.17
N CYS A 300 15.65 1.67 -8.92
CA CYS A 300 16.81 0.90 -8.48
C CYS A 300 16.55 -0.62 -8.41
N THR A 301 15.36 -1.08 -8.78
CA THR A 301 14.98 -2.50 -8.75
C THR A 301 15.67 -3.30 -9.86
N HIS A 302 16.17 -2.59 -10.88
CA HIS A 302 16.81 -3.15 -12.05
C HIS A 302 17.91 -2.17 -12.47
N GLY A 303 19.16 -2.55 -12.17
CA GLY A 303 20.35 -1.75 -12.44
C GLY A 303 20.62 -1.50 -13.91
#